data_AF-A0A543L1E1-F1
#
_entry.id   AF-A0A543L1E1-F1
#
_cell.length_a   1.000
_cell.length_b   1.000
_cell.length_c   1.000
_cell.angle_alpha   90.00
_cell.angle_beta   90.00
_cell.angle_gamma   90.00
#
_symmetry.space_group_name_H-M   'P 1'
#
loop_
_entity.id
_entity.type
_entity.pdbx_description
1 polymer ?
#
loop_
_entity_poly.entity_id
_entity_poly.type
_entity_poly.pdbx_seq_one_letter_code
_entity_poly.pdbx_strand_id
1 'polypeptide(L)'
;MSATSKPKLYNPRHPERTLLYQTVAEHYETWLELASAGQFDGQGDHHTPKPFVRKAFAKYLECGIFAHGFARARCGDCGHDYFVAFSCKGRGVCPSCTTRRMVETAAHLNDHVFPRLPVRQWVLSVPKRLR
;
A
#
# COMPACT_ATOMS: atom_id res chain seq x y z
N MET A 1 9.50 -36.27 11.70
CA MET A 1 8.19 -36.05 11.06
C MET A 1 7.81 -34.60 11.25
N SER A 2 7.96 -33.78 10.21
CA SER A 2 7.66 -32.35 10.28
C SER A 2 6.16 -32.16 10.36
N ALA A 3 5.65 -31.56 11.44
CA ALA A 3 4.25 -31.19 11.54
C ALA A 3 3.94 -30.21 10.41
N THR A 4 3.20 -30.67 9.40
CA THR A 4 2.65 -29.82 8.35
C THR A 4 1.69 -28.83 9.00
N SER A 5 2.15 -27.60 9.22
CA SER A 5 1.29 -26.53 9.69
C SER A 5 0.18 -26.34 8.67
N LYS A 6 -1.07 -26.36 9.13
CA LYS A 6 -2.19 -26.02 8.25
C LYS A 6 -1.93 -24.63 7.67
N PRO A 7 -2.08 -24.43 6.35
CA PRO A 7 -1.87 -23.12 5.75
C PRO A 7 -2.79 -22.11 6.44
N LYS A 8 -2.22 -20.97 6.85
CA LYS A 8 -3.02 -19.91 7.47
C LYS A 8 -4.01 -19.39 6.44
N LEU A 9 -5.29 -19.39 6.80
CA LEU A 9 -6.34 -18.73 6.02
C LEU A 9 -5.98 -17.25 5.85
N TYR A 10 -6.35 -16.68 4.70
CA TYR A 10 -6.21 -15.25 4.47
C TYR A 10 -6.99 -14.48 5.54
N ASN A 11 -6.29 -13.64 6.30
CA ASN A 11 -6.91 -12.75 7.28
C ASN A 11 -6.97 -11.33 6.70
N PRO A 12 -8.18 -10.77 6.45
CA PRO A 12 -8.33 -9.37 6.07
C PRO A 12 -7.67 -8.44 7.09
N ARG A 13 -7.05 -7.36 6.59
CA ARG A 13 -6.24 -6.47 7.43
C ARG A 13 -7.04 -5.41 8.20
N HIS A 14 -8.33 -5.27 7.91
CA HIS A 14 -9.22 -4.27 8.52
C HIS A 14 -8.59 -2.87 8.62
N PRO A 15 -8.17 -2.27 7.49
CA PRO A 15 -7.48 -0.98 7.48
C PRO A 15 -8.29 0.12 8.18
N GLU A 16 -9.62 0.06 8.13
CA GLU A 16 -10.56 0.96 8.81
C GLU A 16 -10.39 1.03 10.33
N ARG A 17 -9.75 0.02 10.93
CA ARG A 17 -9.46 -0.05 12.37
C ARG A 17 -8.08 0.50 12.73
N THR A 18 -7.28 0.91 11.74
CA THR A 18 -5.94 1.45 11.99
C THR A 18 -6.02 2.95 12.27
N LEU A 19 -5.17 3.44 13.18
CA LEU A 19 -5.09 4.86 13.53
C LEU A 19 -4.88 5.74 12.28
N LEU A 20 -3.92 5.38 11.43
CA LEU A 20 -3.65 6.14 10.21
C LEU A 20 -4.87 6.27 9.30
N TYR A 21 -5.63 5.19 9.12
CA TYR A 21 -6.82 5.24 8.29
C TYR A 21 -7.85 6.19 8.90
N GLN A 22 -8.12 6.06 10.19
CA GLN A 22 -9.10 6.88 10.89
C GLN A 22 -8.73 8.36 10.82
N THR A 23 -7.47 8.71 11.11
CA THR A 23 -6.96 10.08 11.00
C THR A 23 -7.13 10.64 9.58
N VAL A 24 -6.80 9.86 8.55
CA VAL A 24 -6.96 10.33 7.17
C VAL A 24 -8.43 10.45 6.79
N ALA A 25 -9.25 9.44 7.11
CA ALA A 25 -10.67 9.44 6.79
C ALA A 25 -11.40 10.62 7.45
N GLU A 26 -11.00 11.00 8.66
CA GLU A 26 -11.61 12.08 9.43
C GLU A 26 -11.14 13.47 8.95
N HIS A 27 -9.86 13.63 8.60
CA HIS A 27 -9.29 14.96 8.39
C HIS A 27 -8.91 15.30 6.94
N TYR A 28 -8.96 14.34 6.01
CA TYR A 28 -8.47 14.56 4.65
C TYR A 28 -9.22 15.67 3.90
N GLU A 29 -10.54 15.72 3.97
CA GLU A 29 -11.34 16.75 3.28
C GLU A 29 -11.07 18.13 3.89
N THR A 30 -11.08 18.24 5.23
CA THR A 30 -10.71 19.48 5.92
C THR A 30 -9.32 19.94 5.53
N TRP A 31 -8.34 19.03 5.53
CA TRP A 31 -6.97 19.35 5.10
C TRP A 31 -6.92 19.84 3.66
N LEU A 32 -7.70 19.22 2.75
CA LEU A 32 -7.75 19.61 1.34
C LEU A 32 -8.35 21.02 1.15
N GLU A 33 -9.37 21.36 1.92
CA GLU A 33 -9.99 22.70 1.93
C GLU A 33 -9.01 23.76 2.44
N LEU A 34 -8.42 23.55 3.63
CA LEU A 34 -7.46 24.49 4.23
C LEU A 34 -6.22 24.65 3.36
N ALA A 35 -5.74 23.55 2.74
CA ALA A 35 -4.66 23.61 1.77
C ALA A 35 -5.05 24.50 0.60
N SER A 36 -6.18 24.21 -0.05
CA SER A 36 -6.69 24.95 -1.22
C SER A 36 -6.97 26.43 -0.94
N ALA A 37 -7.27 26.78 0.32
CA ALA A 37 -7.46 28.14 0.79
C ALA A 37 -6.15 28.87 1.16
N GLY A 38 -4.97 28.26 0.94
CA GLY A 38 -3.69 28.91 1.20
C GLY A 38 -3.31 28.98 2.68
N GLN A 39 -3.92 28.18 3.56
CA GLN A 39 -3.77 28.35 5.01
C GLN A 39 -2.48 27.76 5.62
N PHE A 40 -1.63 27.09 4.83
CA PHE A 40 -0.36 26.55 5.33
C PHE A 40 0.83 27.35 4.79
N ASP A 41 1.77 27.67 5.69
CA ASP A 41 3.01 28.35 5.33
C ASP A 41 3.83 27.51 4.33
N GLY A 42 4.52 28.18 3.42
CA GLY A 42 5.43 27.53 2.46
C GLY A 42 4.74 26.83 1.28
N GLN A 43 3.43 27.04 1.07
CA GLN A 43 2.72 26.53 -0.12
C GLN A 43 3.16 27.20 -1.45
N GLY A 44 3.69 28.42 -1.38
CA GLY A 44 3.94 29.25 -2.57
C GLY A 44 2.64 29.54 -3.33
N ASP A 45 2.74 29.73 -4.65
CA ASP A 45 1.57 30.03 -5.52
C ASP A 45 0.67 28.80 -5.78
N HIS A 46 1.03 27.64 -5.22
CA HIS A 46 0.30 26.39 -5.41
C HIS A 46 -0.61 26.11 -4.21
N HIS A 47 -1.74 26.80 -4.16
CA HIS A 47 -2.71 26.63 -3.08
C HIS A 47 -3.39 25.25 -3.12
N THR A 48 -3.62 24.67 -4.30
CA THR A 48 -4.28 23.36 -4.39
C THR A 48 -3.29 22.19 -4.46
N PRO A 49 -3.41 21.16 -3.60
CA PRO A 49 -2.63 19.92 -3.73
C PRO A 49 -2.71 19.33 -5.13
N LYS A 50 -1.56 18.91 -5.66
CA LYS A 50 -1.47 18.34 -7.02
C LYS A 50 -2.42 17.15 -7.18
N PRO A 51 -3.00 16.91 -8.38
CA PRO A 51 -3.98 15.84 -8.60
C PRO A 51 -3.53 14.45 -8.15
N PHE A 52 -2.23 14.14 -8.25
CA PHE A 52 -1.70 12.84 -7.81
C PHE A 52 -1.76 12.65 -6.28
N VAL A 53 -1.68 13.74 -5.50
CA VAL A 53 -1.78 13.69 -4.03
C VAL A 53 -3.20 13.30 -3.65
N ARG A 54 -4.19 13.99 -4.23
CA ARG A 54 -5.62 13.69 -4.00
C ARG A 54 -5.95 12.26 -4.39
N LYS A 55 -5.47 11.82 -5.55
CA LYS A 55 -5.63 10.44 -6.03
C LYS A 55 -4.99 9.42 -5.09
N ALA A 56 -3.88 9.75 -4.44
CA ALA A 56 -3.21 8.84 -3.51
C ALA A 56 -4.01 8.65 -2.22
N PHE A 57 -4.57 9.72 -1.66
CA PHE A 57 -5.43 9.66 -0.47
C PHE A 57 -6.75 8.94 -0.75
N ALA A 58 -7.45 9.31 -1.83
CA ALA A 58 -8.70 8.63 -2.22
C ALA A 58 -8.49 7.12 -2.37
N LYS A 59 -7.45 6.72 -3.12
CA LYS A 59 -7.12 5.29 -3.28
C LYS A 59 -6.70 4.61 -1.97
N TYR A 60 -6.08 5.34 -1.04
CA TYR A 60 -5.71 4.78 0.26
C TYR A 60 -6.96 4.47 1.10
N LEU A 61 -7.94 5.36 1.13
CA LEU A 61 -9.22 5.17 1.83
C LEU A 61 -10.04 4.00 1.24
N GLU A 62 -9.88 3.69 -0.04
CA GLU A 62 -10.51 2.52 -0.66
C GLU A 62 -9.74 1.21 -0.42
N CYS A 63 -8.46 1.29 -0.04
CA CYS A 63 -7.54 0.16 -0.09
C CYS A 63 -7.85 -0.87 1.01
N GLY A 64 -8.16 -2.10 0.60
CA GLY A 64 -8.37 -3.23 1.53
C GLY A 64 -9.75 -3.25 2.17
N ILE A 65 -10.68 -2.43 1.67
CA ILE A 65 -12.07 -2.34 2.14
C ILE A 65 -12.97 -3.06 1.13
N PHE A 66 -13.77 -4.03 1.59
CA PHE A 66 -14.63 -4.84 0.72
C PHE A 66 -15.69 -4.03 -0.04
N ALA A 67 -16.19 -2.94 0.56
CA ALA A 67 -17.17 -2.07 -0.08
C ALA A 67 -16.64 -1.39 -1.36
N HIS A 68 -15.32 -1.27 -1.51
CA HIS A 68 -14.67 -0.70 -2.69
C HIS A 68 -14.18 -1.77 -3.69
N GLY A 69 -14.57 -3.03 -3.50
CA GLY A 69 -14.34 -4.13 -4.44
C GLY A 69 -13.42 -5.23 -3.91
N PHE A 70 -13.63 -6.43 -4.43
CA PHE A 70 -12.91 -7.63 -4.01
C PHE A 70 -12.88 -8.70 -5.12
N ALA A 71 -11.92 -9.62 -5.00
CA ALA A 71 -11.89 -10.87 -5.75
C ALA A 71 -12.37 -12.03 -4.88
N ARG A 72 -13.06 -12.99 -5.48
CA ARG A 72 -13.36 -14.29 -4.87
C ARG A 72 -12.34 -15.30 -5.36
N ALA A 73 -11.59 -15.89 -4.44
CA ALA A 73 -10.71 -17.01 -4.73
C ALA A 73 -11.41 -18.31 -4.31
N ARG A 74 -11.60 -19.22 -5.27
CA ARG A 74 -12.25 -20.52 -5.06
C ARG A 74 -11.26 -21.65 -5.35
N CYS A 75 -11.14 -22.60 -4.44
CA CYS A 75 -10.40 -23.83 -4.70
C CYS A 75 -11.22 -24.76 -5.60
N GLY A 76 -10.62 -25.25 -6.68
CA GLY A 76 -11.27 -26.19 -7.60
C GLY A 76 -11.53 -27.56 -6.98
N ASP A 77 -10.64 -28.01 -6.08
CA ASP A 77 -10.69 -29.36 -5.51
C ASP A 77 -11.65 -29.47 -4.31
N CYS A 78 -11.56 -28.52 -3.36
CA CYS A 78 -12.36 -28.55 -2.13
C CYS A 78 -13.55 -27.58 -2.13
N GLY A 79 -13.69 -26.74 -3.16
CA GLY A 79 -14.78 -25.77 -3.28
C GLY A 79 -14.75 -24.62 -2.27
N HIS A 80 -13.76 -24.54 -1.38
CA HIS A 80 -13.65 -23.47 -0.39
C HIS A 80 -13.42 -22.11 -1.06
N ASP A 81 -14.10 -21.10 -0.52
CA ASP A 81 -14.06 -19.72 -1.01
C ASP A 81 -13.50 -18.78 0.05
N TYR A 82 -12.66 -17.83 -0.37
CA TYR A 82 -12.33 -16.66 0.43
C TYR A 82 -12.29 -15.41 -0.43
N PHE A 83 -12.56 -14.27 0.20
CA PHE A 83 -12.60 -12.97 -0.46
C PHE A 83 -11.34 -12.17 -0.15
N VAL A 84 -10.82 -11.50 -1.17
CA VAL A 84 -9.64 -10.64 -1.08
C VAL A 84 -10.02 -9.25 -1.55
N ALA A 85 -10.04 -8.29 -0.63
CA ALA A 85 -10.30 -6.89 -0.96
C ALA A 85 -9.20 -6.35 -1.90
N PHE A 86 -9.59 -5.43 -2.78
CA PHE A 86 -8.64 -4.81 -3.70
C PHE A 86 -7.60 -3.95 -2.97
N SER A 87 -6.41 -3.88 -3.55
CA SER A 87 -5.31 -3.07 -3.03
C SER A 87 -5.07 -1.87 -3.94
N CYS A 88 -4.76 -0.70 -3.36
CA CYS A 88 -4.53 0.51 -4.15
C CYS A 88 -3.33 0.43 -5.09
N LYS A 89 -2.38 -0.48 -4.80
CA LYS A 89 -1.08 -0.62 -5.50
C LYS A 89 -0.27 0.69 -5.51
N GLY A 90 -0.61 1.62 -4.62
CA GLY A 90 0.02 2.93 -4.49
C GLY A 90 1.40 2.86 -3.83
N ARG A 91 2.11 3.99 -3.87
CA ARG A 91 3.35 4.23 -3.13
C ARG A 91 3.13 5.41 -2.19
N GLY A 92 3.76 5.39 -1.01
CA GLY A 92 3.67 6.48 -0.03
C GLY A 92 2.59 6.21 1.01
N VAL A 93 1.46 6.92 0.93
CA VAL A 93 0.42 7.01 1.98
C VAL A 93 -0.05 5.65 2.51
N CYS A 94 -0.25 4.66 1.63
CA CYS A 94 -0.68 3.33 2.05
C CYS A 94 0.51 2.48 2.54
N PRO A 95 0.67 2.23 3.86
CA PRO A 95 1.80 1.46 4.37
C PRO A 95 1.74 0.00 3.89
N SER A 96 0.54 -0.58 3.86
CA SER A 96 0.30 -1.96 3.41
C SER A 96 0.79 -2.22 1.97
N CYS A 97 0.45 -1.34 1.03
CA CYS A 97 0.89 -1.49 -0.37
C CYS A 97 2.36 -1.11 -0.56
N THR A 98 2.85 -0.09 0.13
CA THR A 98 4.26 0.30 0.10
C THR A 98 5.13 -0.84 0.60
N THR A 99 4.82 -1.41 1.76
CA THR A 99 5.55 -2.56 2.32
C THR A 99 5.46 -3.78 1.43
N ARG A 100 4.28 -4.13 0.90
CA ARG A 100 4.15 -5.25 -0.04
C ARG A 100 5.11 -5.08 -1.22
N ARG A 101 5.15 -3.88 -1.80
CA ARG A 101 6.02 -3.60 -2.94
C ARG A 101 7.51 -3.67 -2.57
N MET A 102 7.89 -3.21 -1.38
CA MET A 102 9.26 -3.34 -0.88
C MET A 102 9.65 -4.82 -0.76
N VAL A 103 8.78 -5.65 -0.17
CA VAL A 103 8.99 -7.10 -0.02
C VAL A 103 9.07 -7.80 -1.38
N GLU A 104 8.14 -7.50 -2.30
CA GLU A 104 8.16 -8.04 -3.66
C GLU A 104 9.44 -7.67 -4.41
N THR A 105 9.91 -6.42 -4.27
CA THR A 105 11.16 -5.97 -4.88
C THR A 105 12.36 -6.71 -4.28
N ALA A 106 12.40 -6.87 -2.95
CA ALA A 106 13.47 -7.59 -2.28
C ALA A 106 13.54 -9.06 -2.69
N ALA A 107 12.38 -9.74 -2.78
CA ALA A 107 12.29 -11.10 -3.26
C ALA A 107 12.78 -11.22 -4.72
N HIS A 108 12.31 -10.33 -5.61
CA HIS A 108 12.76 -10.34 -7.00
C HIS A 108 14.28 -10.17 -7.13
N LEU A 109 14.86 -9.23 -6.36
CA LEU A 109 16.30 -9.02 -6.36
C LEU A 109 17.06 -10.25 -5.88
N ASN A 110 16.62 -10.87 -4.79
CA ASN A 110 17.25 -12.07 -4.23
C ASN A 110 17.15 -13.29 -5.15
N ASP A 111 15.98 -13.50 -5.75
CA ASP A 111 15.66 -14.75 -6.45
C ASP A 111 16.08 -14.72 -7.93
N HIS A 112 16.16 -13.53 -8.53
CA HIS A 112 16.31 -13.39 -9.98
C HIS A 112 17.43 -12.44 -10.43
N VAL A 113 17.91 -11.52 -9.59
CA VAL A 113 18.89 -10.50 -10.01
C VAL A 113 20.27 -10.75 -9.42
N PHE A 114 20.36 -11.02 -8.12
CA PHE A 114 21.64 -11.25 -7.48
C PHE A 114 22.19 -12.65 -7.82
N PRO A 115 23.51 -12.76 -8.07
CA PRO A 115 24.15 -14.06 -8.19
C PRO A 115 24.06 -14.80 -6.86
N ARG A 116 24.14 -16.14 -6.89
CA ARG A 116 24.14 -17.01 -5.71
C ARG A 116 25.46 -16.90 -4.94
N LEU A 117 25.70 -15.73 -4.36
CA LEU A 117 26.85 -15.38 -3.53
C LEU A 117 26.33 -14.84 -2.19
N PRO A 118 27.10 -14.95 -1.09
CA PRO A 118 26.69 -14.45 0.21
C PRO A 118 26.73 -12.92 0.26
N VAL A 119 25.70 -12.26 -0.28
CA VAL A 119 25.52 -10.80 -0.22
C VAL A 119 24.94 -10.42 1.13
N ARG A 120 25.71 -9.68 1.96
CA ARG A 120 25.26 -9.22 3.28
C ARG A 120 24.47 -7.92 3.25
N GLN A 121 24.75 -7.05 2.26
CA GLN A 121 24.14 -5.74 2.11
C GLN A 121 24.18 -5.33 0.65
N TRP A 122 23.13 -4.63 0.20
CA TRP A 122 23.09 -3.97 -1.11
C TRP A 122 22.44 -2.59 -0.95
N VAL A 123 22.84 -1.64 -1.79
CA VAL A 123 22.31 -0.27 -1.78
C VAL A 123 21.95 0.11 -3.20
N LEU A 124 20.75 0.64 -3.40
CA LEU A 124 20.32 1.23 -4.66
C LEU A 124 20.55 2.74 -4.64
N SER A 125 21.52 3.21 -5.43
CA SER A 125 21.78 4.63 -5.63
C SER A 125 21.01 5.14 -6.85
N VAL A 126 19.96 5.94 -6.61
CA VAL A 126 19.18 6.57 -7.68
C VAL A 126 19.83 7.91 -8.07
N PRO A 127 20.15 8.15 -9.35
CA PRO A 127 20.68 9.43 -9.82
C PRO A 127 19.79 10.62 -9.42
N LYS A 128 20.37 11.79 -9.16
CA LYS A 128 19.62 12.99 -8.72
C LYS A 128 18.45 13.37 -9.63
N ARG A 129 18.52 13.07 -10.93
CA ARG A 129 17.46 13.32 -11.91
C ARG A 129 16.25 12.37 -11.80
N LEU A 130 16.43 11.23 -11.14
CA LEU A 130 15.42 10.16 -10.98
C LEU A 130 14.91 10.04 -9.54
N ARG A 131 15.47 10.83 -8.61
CA ARG A 131 14.98 10.95 -7.24
C ARG A 131 13.91 12.04 -7.20
#